data_AF-A0A0B6ZWZ9-F1
#
_entry.id   AF-A0A0B6ZWZ9-F1
#
_cell.length_a   1.000
_cell.length_b   1.000
_cell.length_c   1.000
_cell.angle_alpha   90.00
_cell.angle_beta   90.00
_cell.angle_gamma   90.00
#
_symmetry.space_group_name_H-M   'P 1'
#
loop_
_entity.id
_entity.type
_entity.pdbx_description
1 polymer ?
#
loop_
_entity_poly.entity_id
_entity_poly.type
_entity_poly.pdbx_seq_one_letter_code
_entity_poly.pdbx_strand_id
1 'polypeptide(L)'
;MNPVEQKISCVYVTAVKEVSSSKRQYQPFKVSATIDMTEKAQADDIASAKVTEKLDGTCCLIQEFQGLPWLWARHDRKPSKVGERRLAQYKKSLQKIKENEKPYTVDFSWDASKDFKVC
;
A
#
# COMPACT_ATOMS: atom_id res chain seq x y z
N MET A 1 -2.73 -13.79 4.90
CA MET A 1 -3.74 -13.27 3.95
C MET A 1 -3.69 -11.76 4.04
N ASN A 2 -3.30 -11.06 2.97
CA ASN A 2 -3.35 -9.60 2.96
C ASN A 2 -4.82 -9.19 2.88
N PRO A 3 -5.40 -8.57 3.92
CA PRO A 3 -6.77 -8.08 3.85
C PRO A 3 -6.84 -7.02 2.75
N VAL A 4 -7.88 -7.10 1.93
CA VAL A 4 -8.15 -6.06 0.93
C VAL A 4 -8.44 -4.76 1.68
N GLU A 5 -7.50 -3.81 1.64
CA GLU A 5 -7.62 -2.54 2.39
C GLU A 5 -8.78 -1.69 1.89
N GLN A 6 -9.06 -1.72 0.57
CA GLN A 6 -10.18 -0.99 -0.02
C GLN A 6 -10.61 -1.63 -1.34
N LYS A 7 -11.93 -1.85 -1.52
CA LYS A 7 -12.50 -2.28 -2.81
C LYS A 7 -12.82 -1.04 -3.65
N ILE A 8 -12.23 -0.96 -4.83
CA ILE A 8 -12.63 0.04 -5.83
C ILE A 8 -13.97 -0.40 -6.43
N SER A 9 -14.92 0.53 -6.53
CA SER A 9 -16.22 0.27 -7.16
C SER A 9 -16.05 0.04 -8.66
N CYS A 10 -16.86 -0.85 -9.24
CA CYS A 10 -16.78 -1.11 -10.67
C CYS A 10 -17.14 0.14 -11.48
N VAL A 11 -16.36 0.42 -12.52
CA VAL A 11 -16.59 1.53 -13.46
C VAL A 11 -17.87 1.31 -14.26
N TYR A 12 -18.16 0.06 -14.62
CA TYR A 12 -19.29 -0.33 -15.45
C TYR A 12 -20.49 -0.78 -14.64
N VAL A 13 -21.69 -0.55 -15.18
CA VAL A 13 -22.94 -1.01 -14.59
C VAL A 13 -22.93 -2.54 -14.54
N THR A 14 -23.33 -3.08 -13.39
CA THR A 14 -23.42 -4.52 -13.19
C THR A 14 -24.79 -5.03 -13.60
N ALA A 15 -24.81 -6.03 -14.48
CA ALA A 15 -26.02 -6.74 -14.86
C ALA A 15 -26.04 -8.15 -14.27
N VAL A 16 -27.23 -8.59 -13.87
CA VAL A 16 -27.51 -9.95 -13.46
C VAL A 16 -28.33 -10.62 -14.56
N LYS A 17 -27.91 -11.80 -15.00
CA LYS A 17 -28.61 -12.61 -16.00
C LYS A 17 -28.99 -13.94 -15.38
N GLU A 18 -30.22 -14.40 -15.61
CA GLU A 18 -30.75 -15.70 -15.16
C GLU A 18 -30.19 -16.86 -16.00
N VAL A 19 -28.86 -16.97 -16.03
CA VAL A 19 -28.11 -18.01 -16.72
C VAL A 19 -27.02 -18.49 -15.78
N SER A 20 -26.76 -19.79 -15.74
CA SER A 20 -25.75 -20.36 -14.84
C SER A 20 -24.36 -19.74 -15.03
N SER A 21 -23.67 -19.52 -13.90
CA SER A 21 -22.32 -18.96 -13.91
C SER A 21 -21.31 -19.98 -14.42
N SER A 22 -20.48 -19.58 -15.39
CA SER A 22 -19.35 -20.40 -15.84
C SER A 22 -18.16 -20.39 -14.86
N LYS A 23 -18.15 -19.47 -13.88
CA LYS A 23 -17.05 -19.30 -12.92
C LYS A 23 -17.31 -19.97 -11.56
N ARG A 24 -18.57 -20.25 -11.23
CA ARG A 24 -18.97 -20.80 -9.93
C ARG A 24 -19.97 -21.93 -10.11
N GLN A 25 -19.59 -23.12 -9.67
CA GLN A 25 -20.46 -24.29 -9.68
C GLN A 25 -21.69 -24.00 -8.79
N TYR A 26 -22.89 -24.32 -9.29
CA TYR A 26 -24.19 -24.13 -8.62
C TYR A 26 -24.71 -22.70 -8.47
N GLN A 27 -24.14 -21.71 -9.15
CA GLN A 27 -24.74 -20.38 -9.21
C GLN A 27 -25.72 -20.29 -10.41
N PRO A 28 -27.05 -20.13 -10.18
CA PRO A 28 -28.05 -20.18 -11.25
C PRO A 28 -28.14 -18.89 -12.08
N PHE A 29 -27.40 -17.85 -11.68
CA PHE A 29 -27.33 -16.56 -12.36
C PHE A 29 -25.88 -16.14 -12.62
N LYS A 30 -25.68 -15.27 -13.60
CA LYS A 30 -24.39 -14.73 -14.01
C LYS A 30 -24.37 -13.23 -13.75
N VAL A 31 -23.34 -12.77 -13.04
CA VAL A 31 -23.06 -11.35 -12.81
C VAL A 31 -21.97 -10.92 -13.77
N SER A 32 -22.23 -9.89 -14.57
CA SER A 32 -21.26 -9.34 -15.53
C SER A 32 -21.31 -7.82 -15.57
N ALA A 33 -20.15 -7.21 -15.78
CA ALA A 33 -20.08 -5.81 -16.19
C ALA A 33 -20.71 -5.65 -17.58
N THR A 34 -21.51 -4.60 -17.76
CA THR A 34 -22.04 -4.17 -19.05
C THR A 34 -21.04 -3.26 -19.76
N ILE A 35 -21.41 -2.77 -20.94
CA ILE A 35 -20.66 -1.72 -21.65
C ILE A 35 -20.95 -0.32 -21.10
N ASP A 36 -22.05 -0.17 -20.36
CA ASP A 36 -22.51 1.11 -19.85
C ASP A 36 -21.71 1.50 -18.61
N MET A 37 -21.24 2.74 -18.56
CA MET A 37 -20.53 3.28 -17.40
C MET A 37 -21.52 3.71 -16.32
N THR A 38 -21.09 3.62 -15.06
CA THR A 38 -21.83 4.20 -13.94
C THR A 38 -21.89 5.73 -14.05
N GLU A 39 -22.92 6.36 -13.49
CA GLU A 39 -23.06 7.83 -13.47
C GLU A 39 -21.82 8.51 -12.85
N LYS A 40 -21.25 7.89 -11.80
CA LYS A 40 -20.00 8.37 -11.20
C LYS A 40 -18.83 8.32 -12.17
N ALA A 41 -18.66 7.21 -12.89
CA ALA A 41 -17.58 7.08 -13.88
C ALA A 41 -17.73 8.07 -15.05
N GLN A 42 -18.97 8.40 -15.42
CA GLN A 42 -19.24 9.46 -16.40
C GLN A 42 -18.92 10.85 -15.84
N ALA A 43 -19.30 11.14 -14.59
CA ALA A 43 -18.99 12.39 -13.92
C ALA A 43 -17.48 12.60 -13.70
N ASP A 44 -16.75 11.52 -13.45
CA ASP A 44 -15.28 11.50 -13.32
C ASP A 44 -14.56 11.52 -14.69
N ASP A 45 -15.31 11.60 -15.80
CA ASP A 45 -14.82 11.62 -17.19
C ASP A 45 -13.81 10.50 -17.51
N ILE A 46 -14.10 9.29 -17.03
CA ILE A 46 -13.24 8.10 -17.24
C ILE A 46 -13.05 7.81 -18.74
N ALA A 47 -14.03 8.16 -19.59
CA ALA A 47 -13.95 7.91 -21.04
C ALA A 47 -12.84 8.70 -21.73
N SER A 48 -12.50 9.89 -21.23
CA SER A 48 -11.41 10.71 -21.76
C SER A 48 -10.07 10.45 -21.04
N ALA A 49 -10.07 9.59 -20.01
CA ALA A 49 -8.89 9.31 -19.21
C ALA A 49 -7.77 8.67 -20.06
N LYS A 50 -6.54 9.13 -19.81
CA LYS A 50 -5.36 8.57 -20.45
C LYS A 50 -5.04 7.21 -19.85
N VAL A 51 -5.11 6.16 -20.67
CA VAL A 51 -4.66 4.82 -20.27
C VAL A 51 -3.15 4.83 -20.10
N THR A 52 -2.69 4.38 -18.94
CA THR A 52 -1.27 4.19 -18.62
C THR A 52 -1.04 2.76 -18.16
N GLU A 53 0.14 2.21 -18.48
CA GLU A 53 0.54 0.91 -17.97
C GLU A 53 0.59 0.91 -16.44
N LYS A 54 0.01 -0.11 -15.81
CA LYS A 54 0.18 -0.34 -14.38
C LYS A 54 1.53 -1.02 -14.15
N LEU A 55 2.49 -0.26 -13.63
CA LEU A 55 3.75 -0.81 -13.13
C LEU A 55 3.55 -1.44 -11.75
N ASP A 56 4.10 -2.63 -11.52
CA ASP A 56 4.04 -3.31 -10.22
C ASP A 56 5.32 -3.05 -9.42
N GLY A 57 5.35 -1.88 -8.78
CA GLY A 57 6.47 -1.43 -7.97
C GLY A 57 6.04 -0.64 -6.74
N THR A 58 7.01 -0.15 -5.99
CA THR A 58 6.78 0.70 -4.82
C THR A 58 6.47 2.12 -5.27
N CYS A 59 5.29 2.64 -4.89
CA CYS A 59 4.94 4.03 -5.16
C CYS A 59 5.84 4.96 -4.33
N CYS A 60 6.35 5.99 -5.00
CA CYS A 60 7.13 7.05 -4.39
C CYS A 60 6.79 8.40 -5.04
N LEU A 61 7.00 9.47 -4.27
CA LEU A 61 7.03 10.83 -4.75
C LEU A 61 8.50 11.29 -4.77
N ILE A 62 8.95 11.85 -5.89
CA ILE A 62 10.25 12.52 -5.99
C ILE A 62 9.99 13.99 -6.23
N GLN A 63 10.45 14.84 -5.31
CA GLN A 63 10.26 16.29 -5.40
C GLN A 63 11.43 17.01 -4.72
N GLU A 64 11.74 18.21 -5.20
CA GLU A 64 12.70 19.09 -4.54
C GLU A 64 12.14 19.61 -3.21
N PHE A 65 12.94 19.48 -2.14
CA PHE A 65 12.66 20.05 -0.84
C PHE A 65 13.97 20.56 -0.23
N GLN A 66 13.97 21.83 0.19
CA GLN A 66 15.17 22.51 0.71
C GLN A 66 16.36 22.51 -0.28
N GLY A 67 16.09 22.69 -1.57
CA GLY A 67 17.12 22.76 -2.62
C GLY A 67 17.76 21.43 -2.98
N LEU A 68 17.22 20.31 -2.49
CA LEU A 68 17.71 18.95 -2.77
C LEU A 68 16.56 18.07 -3.24
N PRO A 69 16.81 17.04 -4.08
CA PRO A 69 15.81 16.05 -4.44
C PRO A 69 15.56 15.09 -3.27
N TRP A 70 14.29 14.90 -2.91
CA TRP A 70 13.86 13.96 -1.88
C TRP A 70 12.97 12.89 -2.49
N LEU A 71 13.02 11.70 -1.91
CA LEU A 71 12.16 10.57 -2.23
C LEU A 71 11.30 10.24 -1.01
N TRP A 72 9.99 10.26 -1.16
CA TRP A 72 9.04 9.80 -0.15
C TRP A 72 8.36 8.51 -0.63
N ALA A 73 8.51 7.44 0.13
CA ALA A 73 7.83 6.17 -0.17
C ALA A 73 6.34 6.23 0.25
N ARG A 74 5.52 5.36 -0.34
CA ARG A 74 4.12 5.17 0.08
C ARG A 74 4.07 4.85 1.59
N HIS A 75 3.30 5.65 2.34
CA HIS A 75 3.21 5.58 3.80
C HIS A 75 4.50 5.87 4.57
N ASP A 76 5.39 6.69 4.02
CA ASP A 76 6.54 7.18 4.78
C ASP A 76 6.05 7.95 6.02
N ARG A 77 6.48 7.51 7.20
CA ARG A 77 6.10 8.09 8.49
C ARG A 77 7.34 8.56 9.20
N LYS A 78 7.30 9.80 9.68
CA LYS A 78 8.37 10.32 10.53
C LYS A 78 8.44 9.51 11.84
N PRO A 79 9.61 9.00 12.24
CA PRO A 79 9.79 8.37 13.53
C PRO A 79 9.37 9.28 14.70
N SER A 80 8.88 8.67 15.77
CA SER A 80 8.64 9.34 17.05
C SER A 80 9.95 9.45 17.83
N LYS A 81 9.99 10.33 18.85
CA LYS A 81 11.15 10.43 19.76
C LYS A 81 11.47 9.07 20.44
N VAL A 82 10.44 8.25 20.67
CA VAL A 82 10.58 6.90 21.24
C VAL A 82 11.26 5.97 20.26
N GLY A 83 10.80 5.97 19.00
CA GLY A 83 11.40 5.18 17.92
C GLY A 83 12.86 5.54 17.67
N GLU A 84 13.16 6.85 17.61
CA GLU A 84 14.54 7.35 17.47
C GLU A 84 15.44 6.87 18.62
N ARG A 85 14.95 6.95 19.86
CA ARG A 85 15.69 6.50 21.05
C ARG A 85 15.97 4.99 21.02
N ARG A 86 14.98 4.17 20.66
CA ARG A 86 15.14 2.70 20.53
C ARG A 86 16.18 2.35 19.48
N LEU A 87 16.13 3.00 18.32
CA LEU A 87 17.12 2.80 17.26
C LEU A 87 18.53 3.20 17.71
N ALA A 88 18.66 4.33 18.41
CA ALA A 88 19.97 4.77 18.93
C ALA A 88 20.55 3.78 19.95
N GLN A 89 19.71 3.23 20.85
CA GLN A 89 20.14 2.19 21.80
C GLN A 89 20.57 0.92 21.08
N TYR A 90 19.80 0.49 20.08
CA TYR A 90 20.15 -0.68 19.27
C TYR A 90 21.51 -0.52 18.57
N LYS A 91 21.74 0.62 17.91
CA LYS A 91 23.04 0.92 17.27
C LYS A 91 24.21 0.88 18.25
N LYS A 92 24.03 1.42 19.46
CA LYS A 92 25.05 1.34 20.53
C LYS A 92 25.33 -0.10 20.94
N SER A 93 24.30 -0.93 21.09
CA SER A 93 24.47 -2.35 21.41
C SER A 93 25.19 -3.11 20.30
N LEU A 94 24.84 -2.86 19.03
CA LEU A 94 25.55 -3.43 17.88
C LEU A 94 27.03 -3.05 17.85
N GLN A 95 27.35 -1.79 18.14
CA GLN A 95 28.74 -1.34 18.19
C GLN A 95 29.52 -2.08 19.28
N LYS A 96 28.94 -2.22 20.47
CA LYS A 96 29.56 -3.00 21.57
C LYS A 96 29.76 -4.47 21.23
N ILE A 97 28.87 -5.09 20.45
CA ILE A 97 29.04 -6.49 20.01
C ILE A 97 30.21 -6.61 19.05
N LYS A 98 30.30 -5.70 18.08
CA LYS A 98 31.43 -5.64 17.14
C LYS A 98 32.77 -5.47 17.87
N GLU A 99 32.79 -4.65 18.92
CA GLU A 99 33.99 -4.39 19.71
C GLU A 99 34.37 -5.54 20.66
N ASN A 100 33.42 -6.38 21.09
CA ASN A 100 33.65 -7.43 22.10
C ASN A 100 33.65 -8.87 21.55
N GLU A 101 33.52 -9.08 20.23
CA GLU A 101 33.44 -10.40 19.56
C GLU A 101 32.50 -11.41 20.24
N LYS A 102 31.42 -10.94 20.88
CA LYS A 102 30.49 -11.83 21.60
C LYS A 102 29.46 -12.45 20.66
N PRO A 103 29.06 -13.72 20.86
CA PRO A 103 28.23 -14.48 19.93
C PRO A 103 26.72 -14.17 20.00
N TYR A 104 26.27 -13.20 20.81
CA TYR A 104 24.84 -12.90 20.91
C TYR A 104 24.42 -11.87 19.87
N THR A 105 23.32 -12.16 19.19
CA THR A 105 22.64 -11.21 18.31
C THR A 105 21.70 -10.33 19.12
N VAL A 106 21.57 -9.07 18.73
CA VAL A 106 20.53 -8.18 19.25
C VAL A 106 19.53 -8.02 18.13
N ASP A 107 18.29 -8.43 18.39
CA ASP A 107 17.20 -8.26 17.44
C ASP A 107 16.58 -6.89 17.61
N PHE A 108 16.26 -6.27 16.48
CA PHE A 108 15.55 -5.00 16.44
C PHE A 108 14.42 -5.10 15.41
N SER A 109 13.22 -4.76 15.86
CA SER A 109 12.05 -4.62 15.01
C SER A 109 11.33 -3.33 15.33
N TRP A 110 10.86 -2.69 14.26
CA TRP A 110 10.02 -1.50 14.34
C TRP A 110 8.59 -1.89 14.73
N ASP A 111 8.01 -1.15 15.67
CA ASP A 111 6.59 -1.17 15.98
C ASP A 111 5.93 0.04 15.30
N ALA A 112 5.22 -0.21 14.20
CA ALA A 112 4.57 0.82 13.40
C ALA A 112 3.60 1.71 14.20
N SER A 113 3.04 1.20 15.30
CA SER A 113 2.07 1.91 16.15
C SER A 113 2.73 2.81 17.21
N LYS A 114 3.99 2.53 17.58
CA LYS A 114 4.70 3.24 18.67
C LYS A 114 5.89 4.07 18.19
N ASP A 115 6.62 3.55 17.21
CA ASP A 115 7.90 4.12 16.79
C ASP A 115 7.76 5.23 15.76
N PHE A 116 6.56 5.47 15.25
CA PHE A 116 6.27 6.47 14.22
C PHE A 116 5.16 7.41 14.67
N LYS A 117 5.17 8.64 14.12
CA LYS A 117 4.06 9.57 14.31
C LYS A 117 2.82 9.08 13.57
N VAL A 118 1.66 9.26 14.21
CA VAL A 118 0.37 9.05 13.56
C VAL A 118 0.20 10.13 12.49
N CYS A 119 -0.23 9.72 11.30
CA CYS A 119 -0.58 10.64 10.21
C CYS A 119 -1.94 11.28 10.49
#